data_AF-A0A5E4KD43-F1
#
_entry.id   AF-A0A5E4KD43-F1
#
_cell.length_a   1.000
_cell.length_b   1.000
_cell.length_c   1.000
_cell.angle_alpha   90.00
_cell.angle_beta   90.00
_cell.angle_gamma   90.00
#
_symmetry.space_group_name_H-M   'P 1'
#
loop_
_entity.id
_entity.type
_entity.pdbx_description
1 polymer ?
#
loop_
_entity_poly.entity_id
_entity_poly.type
_entity_poly.pdbx_seq_one_letter_code
_entity_poly.pdbx_strand_id
1 'polypeptide(L)'
;MMKLHEEVYETLYNNCDPNKFAFNDTGDGYLCVFWDEYHALTCLDMAIRIREFLESNLPEHNKTLKLSKGGLLPEFNYGFGLHSGASTVYKCTYTKDSKDPKSIQKDFIFGIVANTVARLESFTKNYISYNFLITANYKKNYLNQATDENLKNLFKKESPCYRKLGKVDIKDGKKTGHYIFALNPEFISKFKEYYV
;
A
#
# COMPACT_ATOMS: atom_id res chain seq x y z
N MET A 1 14.52 -3.32 10.75
CA MET A 1 13.93 -2.02 10.35
C MET A 1 14.69 -1.42 9.16
N MET A 2 16.02 -1.21 9.23
CA MET A 2 16.83 -0.78 8.06
C MET A 2 16.58 -1.59 6.79
N LYS A 3 16.59 -2.94 6.86
CA LYS A 3 16.30 -3.80 5.71
C LYS A 3 14.92 -3.59 5.07
N LEU A 4 13.90 -3.23 5.84
CA LEU A 4 12.56 -2.97 5.29
C LEU A 4 12.53 -1.61 4.57
N HIS A 5 13.19 -0.58 5.13
CA HIS A 5 13.31 0.70 4.43
C HIS A 5 14.05 0.50 3.11
N GLU A 6 15.21 -0.16 3.14
CA GLU A 6 15.99 -0.48 1.94
C GLU A 6 15.14 -1.22 0.90
N GLU A 7 14.42 -2.28 1.32
CA GLU A 7 13.54 -3.04 0.41
C GLU A 7 12.44 -2.17 -0.21
N VAL A 8 11.75 -1.34 0.59
CA VAL A 8 10.69 -0.47 0.07
C VAL A 8 11.27 0.52 -0.94
N TYR A 9 12.42 1.13 -0.61
CA TYR A 9 13.11 2.05 -1.53
C TYR A 9 13.51 1.34 -2.82
N GLU A 10 14.21 0.20 -2.73
CA GLU A 10 14.65 -0.58 -3.89
C GLU A 10 13.46 -1.04 -4.74
N THR A 11 12.38 -1.52 -4.11
CA THR A 11 11.15 -1.90 -4.81
C THR A 11 10.60 -0.74 -5.62
N LEU A 12 10.47 0.44 -5.03
CA LEU A 12 9.93 1.61 -5.72
C LEU A 12 10.86 2.13 -6.82
N TYR A 13 12.14 2.35 -6.53
CA TYR A 13 13.08 2.95 -7.48
C TYR A 13 13.49 2.01 -8.63
N ASN A 14 13.45 0.69 -8.42
CA ASN A 14 13.79 -0.28 -9.47
C ASN A 14 12.59 -0.60 -10.39
N ASN A 15 11.35 -0.37 -9.95
CA ASN A 15 10.15 -0.80 -10.69
C ASN A 15 9.22 0.35 -11.09
N CYS A 16 9.46 1.58 -10.62
CA CYS A 16 8.66 2.75 -10.97
C CYS A 16 9.52 3.87 -11.57
N ASP A 17 8.93 4.67 -12.45
CA ASP A 17 9.54 5.93 -12.91
C ASP A 17 9.67 6.90 -11.71
N PRO A 18 10.90 7.33 -11.32
CA PRO A 18 11.13 8.23 -10.18
C PRO A 18 10.39 9.57 -10.27
N ASN A 19 9.95 9.96 -11.47
CA ASN A 19 9.17 11.17 -11.70
C ASN A 19 7.66 10.97 -11.54
N LYS A 20 7.21 9.72 -11.35
CA LYS A 20 5.78 9.34 -11.30
C LYS A 20 5.31 8.78 -9.96
N PHE A 21 6.17 8.82 -8.94
CA PHE A 21 5.77 8.53 -7.57
C PHE A 21 6.44 9.45 -6.56
N ALA A 22 5.88 9.45 -5.35
CA ALA A 22 6.43 10.01 -4.14
C ALA A 22 6.17 9.05 -3.00
N PHE A 23 7.05 9.04 -2.01
CA PHE A 23 6.82 8.27 -0.79
C PHE A 23 7.33 9.02 0.42
N ASN A 24 6.77 8.69 1.58
CA ASN A 24 7.23 9.13 2.89
C ASN A 24 7.15 7.97 3.86
N ASP A 25 8.15 7.84 4.71
CA ASP A 25 8.11 6.97 5.88
C ASP A 25 7.68 7.75 7.14
N THR A 26 6.97 7.08 8.04
CA THR A 26 6.56 7.58 9.35
C THR A 26 6.87 6.53 10.42
N GLY A 27 8.17 6.29 10.65
CA GLY A 27 8.62 5.21 11.52
C GLY A 27 8.54 3.85 10.81
N ASP A 28 7.59 3.01 11.18
CA ASP A 28 7.32 1.71 10.56
C ASP A 28 6.21 1.73 9.50
N GLY A 29 5.50 2.86 9.36
CA GLY A 29 4.51 3.11 8.31
C GLY A 29 5.12 3.73 7.05
N TYR A 30 4.58 3.39 5.89
CA TYR A 30 4.99 3.93 4.59
C TYR A 30 3.78 4.44 3.82
N LEU A 31 3.85 5.69 3.36
CA LEU A 31 2.88 6.32 2.49
C LEU A 31 3.48 6.46 1.10
N CYS A 32 2.95 5.74 0.12
CA CYS A 32 3.37 5.84 -1.28
C CYS A 32 2.22 6.40 -2.14
N VAL A 33 2.53 7.32 -3.05
CA VAL A 33 1.59 7.91 -4.00
C VAL A 33 2.14 7.79 -5.41
N PHE A 34 1.31 7.28 -6.32
CA PHE A 34 1.64 7.03 -7.71
C PHE A 34 0.71 7.84 -8.61
N TRP A 35 1.24 8.41 -9.69
CA TRP A 35 0.48 9.20 -10.67
C TRP A 35 0.86 8.89 -12.12
N ASP A 36 1.45 7.73 -12.38
CA ASP A 36 1.57 7.22 -13.73
C ASP A 36 0.20 6.90 -14.36
N GLU A 37 0.21 6.64 -15.66
CA GLU A 37 -0.98 6.33 -16.45
C GLU A 37 -1.77 5.13 -15.89
N TYR A 38 -1.05 4.15 -15.31
CA TYR A 38 -1.57 2.91 -14.75
C TYR A 38 -1.43 2.85 -13.22
N HIS A 39 -1.45 4.01 -12.55
CA HIS A 39 -1.09 4.12 -11.13
C HIS A 39 -1.83 3.17 -10.18
N ALA A 40 -3.07 2.78 -10.46
CA ALA A 40 -3.77 1.82 -9.62
C ALA A 40 -3.16 0.42 -9.75
N LEU A 41 -2.78 0.00 -10.96
CA LEU A 41 -2.10 -1.28 -11.18
C LEU A 41 -0.67 -1.25 -10.62
N THR A 42 0.09 -0.19 -10.91
CA THR A 42 1.44 0.05 -10.37
C THR A 42 1.43 0.00 -8.84
N CYS A 43 0.48 0.70 -8.21
CA CYS A 43 0.32 0.70 -6.75
C CYS A 43 0.05 -0.70 -6.17
N LEU A 44 -0.77 -1.52 -6.85
CA LEU A 44 -1.03 -2.89 -6.40
C LEU A 44 0.23 -3.76 -6.52
N ASP A 45 0.92 -3.69 -7.65
CA ASP A 45 2.14 -4.47 -7.88
C ASP A 45 3.21 -4.15 -6.84
N MET A 46 3.45 -2.86 -6.56
CA MET A 46 4.43 -2.46 -5.54
C MET A 46 4.03 -2.95 -4.15
N ALA A 47 2.75 -2.84 -3.79
CA ALA A 47 2.27 -3.33 -2.50
C ALA A 47 2.40 -4.87 -2.39
N ILE A 48 2.18 -5.61 -3.47
CA ILE A 48 2.36 -7.07 -3.52
C ILE A 48 3.83 -7.46 -3.32
N ARG A 49 4.76 -6.79 -4.00
CA ARG A 49 6.19 -7.03 -3.83
C ARG A 49 6.65 -6.80 -2.39
N ILE A 50 6.23 -5.68 -1.78
CA ILE A 50 6.51 -5.38 -0.37
C ILE A 50 5.88 -6.44 0.56
N ARG A 51 4.66 -6.89 0.27
CA ARG A 51 4.03 -7.99 1.01
C ARG A 51 4.88 -9.25 0.97
N GLU A 52 5.40 -9.64 -0.18
CA GLU A 52 6.18 -10.88 -0.32
C GLU A 52 7.48 -10.84 0.50
N PHE A 53 8.13 -9.69 0.52
CA PHE A 53 9.26 -9.47 1.43
C PHE A 53 8.84 -9.62 2.89
N LEU A 54 7.74 -8.99 3.31
CA LEU A 54 7.23 -9.07 4.68
C LEU A 54 6.84 -10.51 5.07
N GLU A 55 6.16 -11.25 4.20
CA GLU A 55 5.79 -12.65 4.42
C GLU A 55 7.00 -13.56 4.59
N SER A 56 8.08 -13.28 3.87
CA SER A 56 9.32 -14.06 3.94
C SER A 56 10.14 -13.75 5.20
N ASN A 57 10.10 -12.53 5.72
CA ASN A 57 10.98 -12.08 6.80
C ASN A 57 10.32 -12.02 8.18
N LEU A 58 9.01 -11.72 8.26
CA LEU A 58 8.31 -11.59 9.55
C LEU A 58 8.25 -12.87 10.40
N PRO A 59 8.08 -14.08 9.85
CA PRO A 59 8.02 -15.31 10.66
C PRO A 59 9.26 -15.51 11.54
N GLU A 60 10.45 -15.19 11.04
CA GLU A 60 11.71 -15.31 11.79
C GLU A 60 11.76 -14.30 12.96
N HIS A 61 11.35 -13.06 12.70
CA HIS A 61 11.24 -12.03 13.73
C HIS A 61 10.22 -12.40 14.82
N ASN A 62 9.06 -12.91 14.42
CA ASN A 62 8.01 -13.36 15.34
C ASN A 62 8.45 -14.58 16.18
N LYS A 63 9.23 -15.50 15.61
CA LYS A 63 9.83 -16.61 16.35
C LYS A 63 10.79 -16.09 17.43
N THR A 64 11.65 -15.14 17.08
CA THR A 64 12.61 -14.52 18.00
C THR A 64 11.92 -13.79 19.16
N LEU A 65 10.85 -13.06 18.88
CA LEU A 65 10.03 -12.38 19.90
C LEU A 65 9.38 -13.36 20.88
N LYS A 66 8.79 -14.45 20.36
CA LYS A 66 8.16 -15.47 21.21
C LYS A 66 9.16 -16.14 22.15
N LEU A 67 10.37 -16.44 21.64
CA LEU A 67 11.46 -17.04 22.41
C LEU A 67 11.98 -16.10 23.50
N SER A 68 12.11 -14.81 23.22
CA SER A 68 12.71 -13.84 24.15
C SER A 68 11.81 -13.45 25.33
N LYS A 69 10.48 -13.65 25.23
CA LYS A 69 9.52 -13.08 26.19
C LYS A 69 8.42 -14.04 26.65
N GLY A 70 8.62 -15.36 26.51
CA GLY A 70 7.79 -16.35 27.22
C GLY A 70 6.35 -16.53 26.71
N GLY A 71 6.14 -16.45 25.39
CA GLY A 71 4.98 -17.06 24.71
C GLY A 71 3.58 -16.60 25.14
N LEU A 72 3.16 -15.40 24.74
CA LEU A 72 1.77 -14.95 24.50
C LEU A 72 1.73 -13.50 24.00
N LEU A 73 2.76 -13.09 23.26
CA LEU A 73 2.92 -11.70 22.84
C LEU A 73 2.24 -11.40 21.51
N PRO A 74 1.89 -10.12 21.28
CA PRO A 74 1.49 -9.67 19.95
C PRO A 74 2.61 -9.96 18.95
N GLU A 75 2.22 -10.59 17.85
CA GLU A 75 3.07 -10.81 16.69
C GLU A 75 3.15 -9.52 15.86
N PHE A 76 4.31 -9.28 15.25
CA PHE A 76 4.39 -8.29 14.19
C PHE A 76 3.49 -8.73 13.03
N ASN A 77 2.68 -7.79 12.57
CA ASN A 77 1.75 -7.96 11.47
C ASN A 77 1.76 -6.69 10.61
N TYR A 78 1.15 -6.76 9.43
CA TYR A 78 1.15 -5.68 8.45
C TYR A 78 -0.21 -5.54 7.78
N GLY A 79 -0.46 -4.36 7.24
CA GLY A 79 -1.69 -4.04 6.51
C GLY A 79 -1.40 -3.06 5.38
N PHE A 80 -2.19 -3.16 4.32
CA PHE A 80 -2.14 -2.30 3.15
C PHE A 80 -3.51 -1.66 2.92
N GLY A 81 -3.53 -0.33 2.85
CA GLY A 81 -4.71 0.46 2.51
C GLY A 81 -4.52 1.16 1.17
N LEU A 82 -5.34 0.81 0.16
CA LEU A 82 -5.23 1.39 -1.19
C LEU A 82 -6.44 2.28 -1.55
N HIS A 83 -6.15 3.49 -2.01
CA HIS A 83 -7.13 4.48 -2.42
C HIS A 83 -6.69 5.22 -3.69
N SER A 84 -7.65 5.71 -4.47
CA SER A 84 -7.41 6.59 -5.60
C SER A 84 -8.23 7.88 -5.44
N GLY A 85 -7.58 9.01 -5.67
CA GLY A 85 -8.18 10.33 -5.59
C GLY A 85 -7.15 11.42 -5.88
N ALA A 86 -7.56 12.68 -5.77
CA ALA A 86 -6.66 13.81 -5.95
C ALA A 86 -5.71 13.96 -4.74
N SER A 87 -4.43 14.13 -5.04
CA SER A 87 -3.37 14.40 -4.06
C SER A 87 -2.47 15.51 -4.60
N THR A 88 -1.86 16.29 -3.71
CA THR A 88 -0.85 17.28 -4.07
C THR A 88 0.49 16.79 -3.55
N VAL A 89 1.48 16.72 -4.44
CA VAL A 89 2.85 16.34 -4.10
C VAL A 89 3.76 17.53 -4.34
N TYR A 90 4.51 17.92 -3.32
CA TYR A 90 5.55 18.93 -3.41
C TYR A 90 6.91 18.29 -3.16
N LYS A 91 7.74 18.20 -4.21
CA LYS A 91 9.10 17.65 -4.13
C LYS A 91 10.07 18.78 -3.80
N CYS A 92 10.85 18.61 -2.73
CA CYS A 92 11.83 19.62 -2.31
C CYS A 92 13.21 18.97 -2.12
N THR A 93 14.23 19.69 -2.55
CA THR A 93 15.63 19.31 -2.33
C THR A 93 16.29 20.35 -1.43
N TYR A 94 16.76 19.91 -0.26
CA TYR A 94 17.48 20.75 0.67
C TYR A 94 18.97 20.46 0.56
N THR A 95 19.80 21.48 0.35
CA THR A 95 21.25 21.34 0.47
C THR A 95 21.63 21.57 1.93
N LYS A 96 22.12 20.53 2.60
CA LYS A 96 22.38 20.56 4.06
C LYS A 96 23.51 21.50 4.45
N ASP A 97 24.52 21.66 3.60
CA ASP A 97 25.67 22.54 3.84
C ASP A 97 26.22 23.05 2.50
N SER A 98 26.59 24.33 2.45
CA SER A 98 27.29 24.95 1.31
C SER A 98 28.70 24.36 1.08
N LYS A 99 29.27 23.69 2.09
CA LYS A 99 30.64 23.15 2.06
C LYS A 99 30.73 21.64 1.81
N ASP A 100 29.66 20.88 2.02
CA ASP A 100 29.51 19.46 1.67
C ASP A 100 28.08 19.25 1.16
N PRO A 101 27.85 19.31 -0.17
CA PRO A 101 26.52 19.37 -0.75
C PRO A 101 25.86 17.98 -0.72
N LYS A 102 25.50 17.51 0.47
CA LYS A 102 24.54 16.42 0.63
C LYS A 102 23.14 17.02 0.45
N SER A 103 22.57 16.75 -0.72
CA SER A 103 21.19 17.06 -1.03
C SER A 103 20.26 16.04 -0.39
N ILE A 104 19.34 16.51 0.45
CA ILE A 104 18.24 15.70 0.97
C ILE A 104 17.02 15.98 0.09
N GLN A 105 16.59 14.97 -0.65
CA GLN A 105 15.30 15.02 -1.33
C GLN A 105 14.21 14.61 -0.35
N LYS A 106 13.14 15.39 -0.27
CA LYS A 106 11.97 15.10 0.55
C LYS A 106 10.71 15.44 -0.21
N ASP A 107 9.79 14.49 -0.24
CA ASP A 107 8.48 14.68 -0.84
C ASP A 107 7.47 15.04 0.24
N PHE A 108 6.63 16.02 -0.01
CA PHE A 108 5.51 16.36 0.86
C PHE A 108 4.22 15.98 0.17
N ILE A 109 3.45 15.10 0.81
CA ILE A 109 2.22 14.54 0.27
C ILE A 109 1.05 15.14 1.05
N PHE A 110 0.18 15.87 0.36
CA PHE A 110 -0.95 16.57 0.94
C PHE A 110 -2.26 16.14 0.30
N GLY A 111 -3.34 16.22 1.07
CA GLY A 111 -4.70 16.03 0.59
C GLY A 111 -5.42 14.86 1.26
N ILE A 112 -6.68 14.69 0.89
CA ILE A 112 -7.57 13.72 1.52
C ILE A 112 -7.10 12.28 1.30
N VAL A 113 -6.43 11.99 0.17
CA VAL A 113 -5.94 10.64 -0.16
C VAL A 113 -5.00 10.10 0.92
N ALA A 114 -4.04 10.91 1.39
CA ALA A 114 -3.11 10.51 2.45
C ALA A 114 -3.84 10.15 3.75
N ASN A 115 -4.83 10.95 4.13
CA ASN A 115 -5.66 10.67 5.31
C ASN A 115 -6.51 9.41 5.10
N THR A 116 -7.14 9.25 3.93
CA THR A 116 -7.96 8.10 3.58
C THR A 116 -7.15 6.80 3.67
N VAL A 117 -5.97 6.74 3.08
CA VAL A 117 -5.15 5.50 3.09
C VAL A 117 -4.61 5.18 4.48
N ALA A 118 -4.17 6.17 5.25
CA ALA A 118 -3.71 5.95 6.63
C ALA A 118 -4.83 5.39 7.52
N ARG A 119 -6.05 5.92 7.38
CA ARG A 119 -7.22 5.40 8.11
C ARG A 119 -7.64 4.02 7.61
N LEU A 120 -7.59 3.79 6.30
CA LEU A 120 -7.94 2.50 5.70
C LEU A 120 -6.94 1.40 6.10
N GLU A 121 -5.64 1.68 6.09
CA GLU A 121 -4.61 0.77 6.58
C GLU A 121 -4.86 0.45 8.05
N SER A 122 -5.10 1.45 8.90
CA SER A 122 -5.36 1.21 10.33
C SER A 122 -6.59 0.32 10.58
N PHE A 123 -7.54 0.31 9.63
CA PHE A 123 -8.75 -0.49 9.67
C PHE A 123 -8.51 -1.98 9.35
N THR A 124 -7.38 -2.33 8.74
CA THR A 124 -6.96 -3.73 8.46
C THR A 124 -6.89 -4.56 9.74
N LYS A 125 -6.62 -3.94 10.90
CA LYS A 125 -6.59 -4.58 12.22
C LYS A 125 -7.91 -5.26 12.60
N ASN A 126 -9.03 -4.82 12.03
CA ASN A 126 -10.35 -5.45 12.24
C ASN A 126 -10.60 -6.66 11.33
N TYR A 127 -9.71 -6.90 10.37
CA TYR A 127 -9.83 -7.89 9.31
C TYR A 127 -8.51 -8.66 9.17
N ILE A 128 -8.01 -9.23 10.27
CA ILE A 128 -6.67 -9.84 10.35
C ILE A 128 -6.44 -10.96 9.31
N SER A 129 -7.50 -11.58 8.80
CA SER A 129 -7.43 -12.55 7.71
C SER A 129 -7.17 -11.93 6.32
N TYR A 130 -7.17 -10.59 6.22
CA TYR A 130 -7.05 -9.83 4.98
C TYR A 130 -6.05 -8.68 5.17
N ASN A 131 -4.91 -8.78 4.49
CA ASN A 131 -3.85 -7.78 4.63
C ASN A 131 -4.02 -6.60 3.66
N PHE A 132 -5.00 -6.66 2.75
CA PHE A 132 -5.28 -5.64 1.76
C PHE A 132 -6.72 -5.15 1.86
N LEU A 133 -6.88 -3.87 2.16
CA LEU A 133 -8.15 -3.16 2.07
C LEU A 133 -8.09 -2.09 0.98
N ILE A 134 -9.12 -2.05 0.14
CA ILE A 134 -9.24 -1.07 -0.93
C ILE A 134 -10.58 -0.35 -0.87
N THR A 135 -10.61 0.89 -1.36
CA THR A 135 -11.86 1.65 -1.52
C THR A 135 -12.54 1.38 -2.88
N ALA A 136 -13.82 1.72 -2.99
CA ALA A 136 -14.51 1.74 -4.29
C ALA A 136 -13.86 2.66 -5.33
N ASN A 137 -13.27 3.78 -4.91
CA ASN A 137 -12.56 4.67 -5.83
C ASN A 137 -11.33 3.98 -6.44
N TYR A 138 -10.59 3.25 -5.61
CA TYR A 138 -9.45 2.45 -6.08
C TYR A 138 -9.91 1.37 -7.04
N LYS A 139 -10.91 0.57 -6.65
CA LYS A 139 -11.52 -0.45 -7.53
C LYS A 139 -11.93 0.13 -8.89
N LYS A 140 -12.54 1.31 -8.91
CA LYS A 140 -12.97 1.98 -10.15
C LYS A 140 -11.76 2.33 -11.04
N ASN A 141 -10.72 2.93 -10.48
CA ASN A 141 -9.52 3.29 -11.26
C ASN A 141 -8.77 2.06 -11.75
N TYR A 142 -8.63 1.03 -10.90
CA TYR A 142 -8.10 -0.27 -11.30
C TYR A 142 -8.83 -0.83 -12.52
N LEU A 143 -10.17 -0.88 -12.49
CA LEU A 143 -10.97 -1.42 -13.59
C LEU A 143 -10.86 -0.59 -14.88
N ASN A 144 -10.68 0.73 -14.76
CA ASN A 144 -10.49 1.61 -15.89
C ASN A 144 -9.09 1.46 -16.52
N GLN A 145 -8.08 1.13 -15.72
CA GLN A 145 -6.69 1.00 -16.16
C GLN A 145 -6.31 -0.42 -16.56
N ALA A 146 -7.03 -1.43 -16.07
CA ALA A 146 -6.85 -2.81 -16.48
C ALA A 146 -7.11 -2.95 -17.99
N THR A 147 -6.07 -3.26 -18.76
CA THR A 147 -6.15 -3.45 -20.20
C THR A 147 -6.62 -4.86 -20.55
N ASP A 148 -6.21 -5.85 -19.76
CA ASP A 148 -6.55 -7.27 -19.91
C ASP A 148 -7.89 -7.63 -19.23
N GLU A 149 -8.67 -8.52 -19.86
CA GLU A 149 -9.99 -8.94 -19.36
C GLU A 149 -9.86 -9.83 -18.11
N ASN A 150 -8.80 -10.63 -17.98
CA ASN A 150 -8.55 -11.44 -16.79
C ASN A 150 -8.29 -10.56 -15.57
N LEU A 151 -7.56 -9.44 -15.72
CA LEU A 151 -7.40 -8.44 -14.66
C LEU A 151 -8.75 -7.85 -14.24
N LYS A 152 -9.61 -7.49 -15.20
CA LYS A 152 -10.97 -7.02 -14.90
C LYS A 152 -11.82 -8.09 -14.20
N ASN A 153 -11.66 -9.35 -14.60
CA ASN A 153 -12.40 -10.49 -14.05
C ASN A 153 -12.17 -10.69 -12.55
N LEU A 154 -10.99 -10.30 -12.04
CA LEU A 154 -10.71 -10.36 -10.60
C LEU A 154 -11.74 -9.60 -9.75
N PHE A 155 -12.38 -8.58 -10.33
CA PHE A 155 -13.37 -7.72 -9.67
C PHE A 155 -14.83 -7.93 -10.10
N LYS A 156 -15.13 -8.95 -10.91
CA LYS A 156 -16.52 -9.32 -11.28
C LYS A 156 -17.34 -9.67 -10.03
N LYS A 157 -18.65 -9.45 -10.07
CA LYS A 157 -19.54 -9.58 -8.90
C LYS A 157 -19.48 -10.97 -8.24
N GLU A 158 -19.23 -11.99 -9.05
CA GLU A 158 -19.18 -13.41 -8.64
C GLU A 158 -17.75 -13.87 -8.31
N SER A 159 -16.75 -13.01 -8.46
CA SER A 159 -15.36 -13.36 -8.20
C SER A 159 -15.17 -13.68 -6.71
N PRO A 160 -14.66 -14.87 -6.36
CA PRO A 160 -14.31 -15.21 -4.98
C PRO A 160 -13.04 -14.49 -4.52
N CYS A 161 -12.36 -13.73 -5.39
CA CYS A 161 -11.07 -13.13 -5.09
C CYS A 161 -11.17 -11.88 -4.21
N TYR A 162 -12.35 -11.29 -4.00
CA TYR A 162 -12.50 -10.16 -3.08
C TYR A 162 -13.83 -10.22 -2.33
N ARG A 163 -13.88 -9.54 -1.19
CA ARG A 163 -15.06 -9.44 -0.34
C ARG A 163 -15.48 -7.99 -0.17
N LYS A 164 -16.75 -7.67 -0.45
CA LYS A 164 -17.33 -6.36 -0.08
C LYS A 164 -17.59 -6.34 1.43
N LEU A 165 -16.92 -5.45 2.14
CA LEU A 165 -17.07 -5.30 3.60
C LEU A 165 -18.23 -4.36 3.98
N GLY A 166 -18.70 -3.56 3.03
CA GLY A 166 -19.80 -2.62 3.22
C GLY A 166 -19.33 -1.17 3.16
N LYS A 167 -20.19 -0.26 3.61
CA LYS A 167 -19.89 1.17 3.68
C LYS A 167 -19.42 1.51 5.09
N VAL A 168 -18.26 2.13 5.20
CA VAL A 168 -17.62 2.43 6.48
C VAL A 168 -17.20 3.89 6.51
N ASP A 169 -17.45 4.55 7.63
CA ASP A 169 -16.84 5.84 7.94
C ASP A 169 -15.47 5.62 8.60
N ILE A 170 -14.41 5.86 7.84
CA ILE A 170 -13.02 5.75 8.30
C ILE A 170 -12.52 7.07 8.93
N LYS A 171 -13.40 8.04 9.15
CA LYS A 171 -13.09 9.34 9.78
C LYS A 171 -12.00 10.14 9.04
N ASP A 172 -12.07 10.14 7.71
CA ASP A 172 -11.19 10.92 6.83
C ASP A 172 -11.79 12.26 6.37
N GLY A 173 -12.97 12.62 6.92
CA GLY A 173 -13.70 13.84 6.58
C GLY A 173 -14.79 13.67 5.51
N LYS A 174 -14.91 12.49 4.89
CA LYS A 174 -15.98 12.21 3.92
C LYS A 174 -17.28 11.83 4.64
N LYS A 175 -18.26 12.74 4.64
CA LYS A 175 -19.58 12.58 5.32
C LYS A 175 -20.28 11.24 5.08
N THR A 176 -20.17 10.69 3.88
CA THR A 176 -20.89 9.47 3.51
C THR A 176 -20.12 8.18 3.80
N GLY A 177 -18.85 8.27 4.21
CA GLY A 177 -17.93 7.13 4.27
C GLY A 177 -17.55 6.58 2.89
N HIS A 178 -16.92 5.40 2.90
CA HIS A 178 -16.42 4.70 1.72
C HIS A 178 -16.94 3.27 1.67
N TYR A 179 -17.23 2.77 0.47
CA TYR A 179 -17.35 1.33 0.28
C TYR A 179 -15.95 0.71 0.30
N ILE A 180 -15.76 -0.28 1.17
CA ILE A 180 -14.49 -0.98 1.37
C ILE A 180 -14.61 -2.42 0.87
N PHE A 181 -13.52 -2.90 0.27
CA PHE A 181 -13.35 -4.27 -0.17
C PHE A 181 -12.06 -4.83 0.42
N ALA A 182 -12.08 -6.10 0.84
CA ALA A 182 -10.90 -6.87 1.19
C ALA A 182 -10.47 -7.71 -0.01
N LEU A 183 -9.16 -7.77 -0.28
CA LEU A 183 -8.60 -8.67 -1.30
C LEU A 183 -8.16 -9.98 -0.66
N ASN A 184 -8.52 -11.10 -1.30
CA ASN A 184 -8.15 -12.42 -0.83
C ASN A 184 -6.76 -12.81 -1.37
N PRO A 185 -6.04 -13.76 -0.73
CA PRO A 185 -4.76 -14.25 -1.26
C PRO A 185 -4.82 -14.73 -2.72
N GLU A 186 -5.95 -15.34 -3.12
CA GLU A 186 -6.19 -15.75 -4.51
C GLU A 186 -6.18 -14.58 -5.50
N PHE A 187 -6.67 -13.40 -5.08
CA PHE A 187 -6.58 -12.18 -5.89
C PHE A 187 -5.13 -11.86 -6.21
N ILE A 188 -4.29 -11.91 -5.19
CA ILE A 188 -2.87 -11.55 -5.30
C ILE A 188 -2.16 -12.53 -6.23
N SER A 189 -2.42 -13.83 -6.06
CA SER A 189 -1.84 -14.87 -6.92
C SER A 189 -2.23 -14.67 -8.39
N LYS A 190 -3.51 -14.45 -8.69
CA LYS A 190 -3.99 -14.28 -10.07
C LYS A 190 -3.57 -12.95 -10.67
N PHE A 191 -3.51 -11.88 -9.86
CA PHE A 191 -3.00 -10.60 -10.32
C PHE A 191 -1.58 -10.75 -10.86
N LYS A 192 -0.69 -11.44 -10.12
CA LYS A 192 0.69 -11.70 -10.57
C LYS A 192 0.77 -12.53 -11.85
N GLU A 193 -0.17 -13.45 -12.06
CA GLU A 193 -0.24 -14.27 -13.27
C GLU A 193 -0.62 -13.42 -14.50
N TYR A 194 -1.53 -12.45 -14.32
CA TYR A 194 -2.08 -11.66 -15.43
C TYR A 194 -1.36 -10.31 -15.65
N TYR A 195 -0.62 -9.82 -14.65
CA TYR A 195 0.10 -8.55 -14.67
C TYR A 195 1.60 -8.81 -14.87
N VAL A 196 1.96 -9.25 -16.09
CA VAL A 196 3.33 -9.48 -16.56
C VAL A 196 3.66 -8.53 -17.70
#